data_AF-A0A232M2M9-F1
#
_entry.id   AF-A0A232M2M9-F1
#
_cell.length_a   1.000
_cell.length_b   1.000
_cell.length_c   1.000
_cell.angle_alpha   90.00
_cell.angle_beta   90.00
_cell.angle_gamma   90.00
#
_symmetry.space_group_name_H-M   'P 1'
#
loop_
_entity.id
_entity.type
_entity.pdbx_description
1 polymer ?
#
loop_
_entity_poly.entity_id
_entity_poly.type
_entity_poly.pdbx_seq_one_letter_code
_entity_poly.pdbx_strand_id
1 'polypeptide(L)'
;MSDESQPITLAAFAEAIKALPLSAVYAKALELRNSMGHLHRSNAELRMYIDESGTGQGVENRELGDYIVENEGVIDAMTERIALLKAEVERRGQQWLDLGDGNDADQSERPVDRHETGGGLSNGTAPTATDAATHAGSGRINSTLVSDPSNRASDSQHDSPESEEEGIHL
;
A
#
# COMPACT_ATOMS: atom_id res chain seq x y z
N MET A 1 -12.54 -1.96 -27.68
CA MET A 1 -11.17 -2.01 -27.14
C MET A 1 -11.11 -3.21 -26.21
N SER A 2 -10.90 -4.42 -26.74
CA SER A 2 -11.29 -5.65 -26.02
C SER A 2 -10.42 -6.88 -26.34
N ASP A 3 -9.18 -6.70 -26.79
CA ASP A 3 -8.31 -7.85 -27.13
C ASP A 3 -6.86 -7.73 -26.64
N GLU A 4 -6.52 -6.74 -25.81
CA GLU A 4 -5.17 -6.61 -25.26
C GLU A 4 -5.10 -7.26 -23.86
N SER A 5 -4.52 -8.46 -23.82
CA SER A 5 -4.22 -9.32 -22.65
C SER A 5 -5.32 -10.30 -22.22
N GLN A 6 -5.39 -11.44 -22.91
CA GLN A 6 -5.97 -12.64 -22.30
C GLN A 6 -5.23 -12.95 -20.99
N PRO A 7 -5.94 -13.17 -19.87
CA PRO A 7 -5.32 -13.61 -18.64
C PRO A 7 -4.53 -14.90 -18.87
N ILE A 8 -3.31 -14.98 -18.33
CA ILE A 8 -2.53 -16.22 -18.41
C ILE A 8 -3.32 -17.35 -17.76
N THR A 9 -3.31 -18.54 -18.39
CA THR A 9 -3.97 -19.71 -17.84
C THR A 9 -3.29 -20.15 -16.54
N LEU A 10 -4.04 -20.81 -15.65
CA LEU A 10 -3.48 -21.34 -14.40
C LEU A 10 -2.33 -22.34 -14.66
N ALA A 11 -2.46 -23.15 -15.71
CA ALA A 11 -1.40 -24.09 -16.10
C ALA A 11 -0.12 -23.38 -16.53
N ALA A 12 -0.23 -22.33 -17.35
CA ALA A 12 0.93 -21.53 -17.76
C ALA A 12 1.57 -20.82 -16.55
N PHE A 13 0.76 -20.31 -15.62
CA PHE A 13 1.25 -19.73 -14.36
C PHE A 13 2.00 -20.76 -13.51
N ALA A 14 1.43 -21.95 -13.33
CA ALA A 14 2.04 -23.05 -12.56
C ALA A 14 3.38 -23.51 -13.15
N GLU A 15 3.52 -23.53 -14.48
CA GLU A 15 4.81 -23.80 -15.12
C GLU A 15 5.80 -22.65 -14.91
N ALA A 16 5.36 -21.40 -15.06
CA ALA A 16 6.23 -20.23 -14.92
C ALA A 16 6.83 -20.09 -13.51
N ILE A 17 6.04 -20.34 -12.45
CA ILE A 17 6.50 -20.17 -11.06
C ILE A 17 7.63 -21.14 -10.67
N LYS A 18 7.76 -22.29 -11.36
CA LYS A 18 8.86 -23.25 -11.12
C LYS A 18 10.25 -22.66 -11.41
N ALA A 19 10.32 -21.72 -12.35
CA ALA A 19 11.58 -21.07 -12.74
C ALA A 19 11.94 -19.86 -11.87
N LEU A 20 11.02 -19.36 -11.04
CA LEU A 20 11.23 -18.17 -10.23
C LEU A 20 12.04 -18.48 -8.96
N PRO A 21 12.91 -17.56 -8.50
CA PRO A 21 13.51 -17.66 -7.17
C PRO A 21 12.43 -17.53 -6.08
N LEU A 22 12.68 -18.10 -4.90
CA LEU A 22 11.69 -18.13 -3.81
C LEU A 22 11.25 -16.72 -3.37
N SER A 23 12.15 -15.75 -3.38
CA SER A 23 11.83 -14.34 -3.10
C SER A 23 10.81 -13.77 -4.07
N ALA A 24 10.91 -14.10 -5.36
CA ALA A 24 9.95 -13.66 -6.38
C ALA A 24 8.59 -14.35 -6.23
N VAL A 25 8.56 -15.61 -5.79
CA VAL A 25 7.30 -16.33 -5.47
C VAL A 25 6.55 -15.61 -4.34
N TYR A 26 7.24 -15.25 -3.26
CA TYR A 26 6.64 -14.50 -2.15
C TYR A 26 6.27 -13.07 -2.53
N ALA A 27 7.10 -12.37 -3.32
CA ALA A 27 6.77 -11.05 -3.83
C ALA A 27 5.48 -11.08 -4.67
N LYS A 28 5.31 -12.12 -5.51
CA LYS A 28 4.07 -12.28 -6.29
C LYS A 28 2.86 -12.57 -5.40
N ALA A 29 3.03 -13.32 -4.31
CA ALA A 29 1.95 -13.55 -3.35
C ALA A 29 1.49 -12.24 -2.68
N LEU A 30 2.43 -11.37 -2.29
CA LEU A 30 2.12 -10.05 -1.72
C LEU A 30 1.41 -9.14 -2.73
N GLU A 31 1.86 -9.13 -3.98
CA GLU A 31 1.24 -8.36 -5.06
C GLU A 31 -0.22 -8.77 -5.29
N LEU A 32 -0.49 -10.08 -5.34
CA LEU A 32 -1.83 -10.62 -5.52
C LEU A 32 -2.73 -10.29 -4.32
N ARG A 33 -2.23 -10.46 -3.09
CA ARG A 33 -2.97 -10.09 -1.86
C ARG A 33 -3.31 -8.61 -1.81
N ASN A 34 -2.37 -7.74 -2.18
CA ASN A 34 -2.61 -6.31 -2.26
C ASN A 34 -3.70 -5.99 -3.29
N SER A 35 -3.63 -6.60 -4.46
CA SER A 35 -4.63 -6.45 -5.52
C SER A 35 -6.02 -6.92 -5.07
N MET A 36 -6.12 -8.07 -4.40
CA MET A 36 -7.37 -8.56 -3.79
C MET A 36 -7.91 -7.58 -2.74
N GLY A 37 -7.04 -7.05 -1.86
CA GLY A 37 -7.43 -6.05 -0.87
C GLY A 37 -8.01 -4.77 -1.50
N HIS A 38 -7.44 -4.34 -2.62
CA HIS A 38 -7.98 -3.22 -3.39
C HIS A 38 -9.34 -3.54 -4.01
N LEU A 39 -9.51 -4.72 -4.61
CA LEU A 39 -10.79 -5.16 -5.17
C LEU A 39 -11.87 -5.31 -4.10
N HIS A 40 -11.55 -5.87 -2.94
CA HIS A 40 -12.49 -5.97 -1.82
C HIS A 40 -12.95 -4.59 -1.33
N ARG A 41 -12.04 -3.63 -1.19
CA ARG A 41 -12.40 -2.25 -0.82
C ARG A 41 -13.29 -1.61 -1.88
N SER A 42 -12.91 -1.72 -3.15
CA SER A 42 -13.70 -1.18 -4.27
C SER A 42 -15.10 -1.79 -4.32
N ASN A 43 -15.21 -3.11 -4.15
CA ASN A 43 -16.51 -3.78 -4.10
C ASN A 43 -17.35 -3.34 -2.90
N ALA A 44 -16.73 -3.09 -1.75
CA ALA A 44 -17.44 -2.55 -0.59
C ALA A 44 -17.97 -1.13 -0.86
N GLU A 45 -17.17 -0.26 -1.48
CA GLU A 45 -17.58 1.10 -1.87
C GLU A 45 -18.73 1.07 -2.90
N LEU A 46 -18.66 0.19 -3.91
CA LEU A 46 -19.72 0.02 -4.90
C LEU A 46 -21.03 -0.46 -4.27
N ARG A 47 -20.96 -1.41 -3.32
CA ARG A 47 -22.14 -1.89 -2.58
C ARG A 47 -22.78 -0.77 -1.77
N MET A 48 -21.97 0.01 -1.05
CA MET A 48 -22.46 1.18 -0.29
C MET A 48 -23.17 2.17 -1.20
N TYR A 49 -22.62 2.47 -2.38
CA TYR A 49 -23.23 3.37 -3.35
C TYR A 49 -24.58 2.86 -3.86
N ILE A 50 -24.67 1.57 -4.20
CA ILE A 50 -25.93 0.94 -4.63
C ILE A 50 -26.97 1.03 -3.52
N ASP A 51 -26.60 0.72 -2.27
CA ASP A 51 -27.49 0.76 -1.11
C ASP A 51 -28.00 2.19 -0.82
N GLU A 52 -27.12 3.19 -0.90
CA GLU A 52 -27.43 4.60 -0.67
C GLU A 52 -28.28 5.24 -1.78
N SER A 53 -28.16 4.76 -3.02
CA SER A 53 -28.88 5.32 -4.16
C SER A 53 -30.41 5.16 -4.08
N GLY A 54 -30.93 4.29 -3.21
CA GLY A 54 -32.36 4.15 -2.88
C GLY A 54 -33.27 3.70 -4.04
N THR A 55 -32.79 3.70 -5.28
CA THR A 55 -33.46 3.26 -6.50
C THR A 55 -32.91 1.89 -6.91
N GLY A 56 -33.18 0.86 -6.10
CA GLY A 56 -32.62 -0.50 -6.28
C GLY A 56 -32.95 -1.23 -7.60
N GLN A 57 -33.40 -0.53 -8.65
CA GLN A 57 -33.77 -1.05 -9.97
C GLN A 57 -33.36 -0.12 -11.14
N GLY A 58 -32.50 0.89 -10.91
CA GLY A 58 -31.93 1.71 -11.99
C GLY A 58 -30.97 0.91 -12.88
N VAL A 59 -30.84 1.29 -14.16
CA VAL A 59 -29.90 0.64 -15.10
C VAL A 59 -28.46 0.79 -14.58
N GLU A 60 -28.13 1.93 -13.98
CA GLU A 60 -26.82 2.19 -13.36
C GLU A 60 -26.50 1.21 -12.22
N ASN A 61 -27.46 0.93 -11.33
CA ASN A 61 -27.25 0.01 -10.21
C ASN A 61 -27.03 -1.43 -10.66
N ARG A 62 -27.64 -1.82 -11.77
CA ARG A 62 -27.39 -3.12 -12.39
C ARG A 62 -25.97 -3.20 -12.96
N GLU A 63 -25.52 -2.18 -13.68
CA GLU A 63 -24.17 -2.12 -14.23
C GLU A 63 -23.10 -2.14 -13.12
N LEU A 64 -23.33 -1.40 -12.01
CA LEU A 64 -22.46 -1.46 -10.83
C LEU A 64 -22.43 -2.85 -10.18
N GLY A 65 -23.58 -3.54 -10.14
CA GLY A 65 -23.66 -4.94 -9.72
C GLY A 65 -22.84 -5.87 -10.60
N ASP A 66 -22.89 -5.69 -11.91
CA ASP A 66 -22.12 -6.50 -12.87
C ASP A 66 -20.60 -6.28 -12.68
N TYR A 67 -20.14 -5.06 -12.42
CA TYR A 67 -18.73 -4.78 -12.07
C TYR A 67 -18.28 -5.47 -10.79
N ILE A 68 -19.14 -5.51 -9.75
CA ILE A 68 -18.83 -6.24 -8.52
C ILE A 68 -18.63 -7.73 -8.81
N VAL A 69 -19.52 -8.34 -9.59
CA VAL A 69 -19.44 -9.77 -9.97
C VAL A 69 -18.18 -10.06 -10.79
N GLU A 70 -17.83 -9.19 -11.73
CA GLU A 70 -16.59 -9.33 -12.50
C GLU A 70 -15.35 -9.27 -11.59
N ASN A 71 -15.30 -8.30 -10.68
CA ASN A 71 -14.22 -8.17 -9.70
C ASN A 71 -14.12 -9.39 -8.78
N GLU A 72 -15.24 -9.98 -8.38
CA GLU A 72 -15.25 -11.23 -7.60
C GLU A 72 -14.62 -12.40 -8.39
N GLY A 73 -14.93 -12.53 -9.68
CA GLY A 73 -14.26 -13.50 -10.55
C GLY A 73 -12.74 -13.27 -10.64
N VAL A 74 -12.30 -12.00 -10.63
CA VAL A 74 -10.86 -11.67 -10.57
C VAL A 74 -10.25 -12.08 -9.23
N ILE A 75 -10.93 -11.81 -8.11
CA ILE A 75 -10.50 -12.22 -6.75
C ILE A 75 -10.35 -13.74 -6.67
N ASP A 76 -11.32 -14.50 -7.19
CA ASP A 76 -11.28 -15.96 -7.22
C ASP A 76 -10.07 -16.46 -8.01
N ALA A 77 -9.86 -15.92 -9.21
CA ALA A 77 -8.71 -16.27 -10.04
C ALA A 77 -7.35 -15.87 -9.40
N MET A 78 -7.30 -14.79 -8.60
CA MET A 78 -6.10 -14.43 -7.81
C MET A 78 -5.89 -15.40 -6.65
N THR A 79 -6.95 -15.83 -5.99
CA THR A 79 -6.93 -16.82 -4.90
C THR A 79 -6.38 -18.16 -5.38
N GLU A 80 -6.82 -18.64 -6.55
CA GLU A 80 -6.29 -19.85 -7.19
C GLU A 80 -4.79 -19.72 -7.49
N ARG A 81 -4.35 -18.55 -7.95
CA ARG A 81 -2.92 -18.29 -8.19
C ARG A 81 -2.12 -18.29 -6.89
N ILE A 82 -2.65 -17.75 -5.79
CA ILE A 82 -2.02 -17.84 -4.46
C ILE A 82 -1.89 -19.30 -4.02
N ALA A 83 -2.91 -20.13 -4.26
CA ALA A 83 -2.84 -21.56 -3.94
C ALA A 83 -1.71 -22.28 -4.70
N LEU A 84 -1.49 -21.93 -5.97
CA LEU A 84 -0.37 -22.45 -6.76
C LEU A 84 1.00 -21.98 -6.22
N LEU A 85 1.11 -20.71 -5.82
CA LEU A 85 2.33 -20.19 -5.19
C LEU A 85 2.63 -20.94 -3.87
N LYS A 86 1.60 -21.17 -3.05
CA LYS A 86 1.72 -21.95 -1.81
C LYS A 86 2.21 -23.37 -2.07
N ALA A 87 1.58 -24.07 -3.00
CA ALA A 87 1.98 -25.42 -3.38
C ALA A 87 3.43 -25.47 -3.88
N GLU A 88 3.88 -24.46 -4.63
CA GLU A 88 5.25 -24.37 -5.12
C GLU A 88 6.27 -24.13 -3.99
N VAL A 89 5.95 -23.29 -3.00
CA VAL A 89 6.80 -23.09 -1.80
C VAL A 89 6.95 -24.40 -1.03
N GLU A 90 5.84 -25.10 -0.80
CA GLU A 90 5.82 -26.38 -0.08
C GLU A 90 6.55 -27.48 -0.85
N ARG A 91 6.42 -27.51 -2.18
CA ARG A 91 7.16 -28.44 -3.06
C ARG A 91 8.68 -28.25 -2.97
N ARG A 92 9.15 -27.04 -2.67
CA ARG A 92 10.58 -26.74 -2.43
C ARG A 92 11.04 -27.05 -1.01
N GLY A 93 10.17 -27.63 -0.18
CA GLY A 93 10.46 -27.99 1.21
C GLY A 93 10.49 -26.80 2.16
N GLN A 94 9.90 -25.67 1.79
CA GLN A 94 9.77 -24.50 2.65
C GLN A 94 8.35 -24.44 3.22
N GLN A 95 8.18 -23.91 4.43
CA GLN A 95 6.85 -23.61 4.95
C GLN A 95 6.30 -22.36 4.26
N TRP A 96 5.02 -22.39 3.89
CA TRP A 96 4.30 -21.21 3.47
C TRP A 96 4.19 -20.23 4.64
N LEU A 97 4.76 -19.04 4.46
CA LEU A 97 4.50 -17.92 5.36
C LEU A 97 3.15 -17.34 5.02
N ASP A 98 2.26 -17.28 6.00
CA ASP A 98 1.01 -16.58 5.79
C ASP A 98 1.27 -15.07 5.81
N LEU A 99 1.51 -14.50 4.62
CA LEU A 99 1.87 -13.10 4.45
C LEU A 99 0.67 -12.13 4.58
N GLY A 100 -0.37 -12.52 5.32
CA GLY A 100 -1.29 -11.58 5.96
C GLY A 100 -2.76 -12.00 5.99
N ASP A 101 -3.31 -11.98 7.22
CA ASP A 101 -4.54 -11.28 7.58
C ASP A 101 -4.20 -10.42 8.80
N GLY A 102 -3.70 -9.21 8.59
CA GLY A 102 -3.29 -8.30 9.65
C GLY A 102 -4.47 -7.68 10.40
N ASN A 103 -5.14 -8.48 11.23
CA ASN A 103 -5.83 -8.03 12.45
C ASN A 103 -5.27 -8.68 13.72
N ASP A 104 -4.38 -9.67 13.64
CA ASP A 104 -3.85 -10.33 14.84
C ASP A 104 -2.42 -9.86 15.14
N ALA A 105 -2.36 -8.87 16.04
CA ALA A 105 -1.24 -8.73 16.95
C ALA A 105 -1.23 -9.94 17.91
N ASP A 106 -0.93 -11.13 17.41
CA ASP A 106 -0.52 -12.26 18.25
C ASP A 106 0.84 -12.73 17.76
N GLN A 107 1.87 -12.23 18.42
CA GLN A 107 3.20 -12.79 18.35
C GLN A 107 3.12 -14.20 18.94
N SER A 108 2.86 -15.18 18.07
CA SER A 108 3.15 -16.57 18.38
C SER A 108 4.67 -16.73 18.48
N GLU A 109 5.22 -16.38 19.65
CA GLU A 109 6.53 -16.83 20.07
C GLU A 109 6.54 -18.36 20.00
N ARG A 110 7.23 -18.90 19.00
CA ARG A 110 7.59 -20.31 19.03
C ARG A 110 8.67 -20.48 20.09
N PRO A 111 8.47 -21.25 21.16
CA PRO A 111 9.53 -21.50 22.12
C PRO A 111 10.62 -22.29 21.38
N VAL A 112 11.76 -21.65 21.20
CA VAL A 112 12.99 -22.34 20.82
C VAL A 112 13.41 -23.16 22.04
N ASP A 113 13.05 -24.43 22.02
CA ASP A 113 13.47 -25.42 23.01
C ASP A 113 14.99 -25.66 22.86
N ARG A 114 15.78 -24.71 23.37
CA ARG A 114 17.23 -24.85 23.53
C ARG A 114 17.47 -25.58 24.85
N HIS A 115 17.49 -26.90 24.75
CA HIS A 115 17.96 -27.76 25.83
C HIS A 115 19.50 -27.64 25.93
N GLU A 116 19.98 -26.63 26.64
CA GLU A 116 21.35 -26.57 27.16
C GLU A 116 21.33 -26.61 28.69
N THR A 117 21.36 -27.83 29.23
CA THR A 117 21.65 -28.09 30.65
C THR A 117 23.16 -28.02 30.86
N GLY A 118 23.64 -27.03 31.61
CA GLY A 118 25.07 -26.93 31.85
C GLY A 118 25.58 -25.80 32.76
N GLY A 119 24.94 -25.58 33.92
CA GLY A 119 25.58 -25.17 35.19
C GLY A 119 26.36 -23.84 35.30
N GLY A 120 26.08 -23.07 36.37
CA GLY A 120 27.09 -22.19 36.96
C GLY A 120 26.63 -20.83 37.49
N LEU A 121 26.03 -20.86 38.68
CA LEU A 121 26.04 -19.87 39.77
C LEU A 121 26.76 -18.50 39.58
N SER A 122 26.09 -17.41 39.98
CA SER A 122 26.48 -16.49 41.08
C SER A 122 26.41 -14.97 40.78
N ASN A 123 25.72 -14.25 41.69
CA ASN A 123 25.86 -12.84 42.13
C ASN A 123 26.00 -11.72 41.06
N GLY A 124 25.13 -10.71 40.98
CA GLY A 124 24.46 -9.97 42.05
C GLY A 124 25.33 -8.79 42.52
N THR A 125 25.17 -7.59 41.94
CA THR A 125 25.48 -6.28 42.58
C THR A 125 24.87 -5.15 41.74
N ALA A 126 23.91 -4.41 42.31
CA ALA A 126 23.56 -3.05 41.89
C ALA A 126 24.39 -2.05 42.74
N PRO A 127 24.65 -0.83 42.23
CA PRO A 127 24.30 0.32 43.07
C PRO A 127 23.74 1.53 42.30
N THR A 128 22.58 1.98 42.79
CA THR A 128 22.27 3.32 43.34
C THR A 128 22.86 4.58 42.70
N ALA A 129 21.93 5.50 42.39
CA ALA A 129 22.13 6.89 42.00
C ALA A 129 22.61 7.80 43.14
N THR A 130 23.38 8.85 42.81
CA THR A 130 23.43 10.10 43.58
C THR A 130 23.72 11.30 42.66
N ASP A 131 22.91 12.34 42.84
CA ASP A 131 22.99 13.70 42.29
C ASP A 131 24.33 14.42 42.54
N ALA A 132 24.69 15.37 41.66
CA ALA A 132 25.00 16.75 42.05
C ALA A 132 25.32 17.65 40.85
N ALA A 133 24.79 18.87 40.90
CA ALA A 133 24.76 19.89 39.87
C ALA A 133 25.96 20.86 39.88
N THR A 134 26.03 21.67 38.81
CA THR A 134 26.30 23.14 38.79
C THR A 134 27.56 23.62 38.06
N HIS A 135 27.37 24.75 37.35
CA HIS A 135 28.30 25.79 36.86
C HIS A 135 28.77 25.65 35.39
N ALA A 136 28.13 26.28 34.40
CA ALA A 136 27.99 27.71 34.06
C ALA A 136 29.17 28.30 33.25
N GLY A 137 28.85 28.81 32.04
CA GLY A 137 29.36 30.09 31.56
C GLY A 137 30.26 30.14 30.31
N SER A 138 29.70 30.71 29.23
CA SER A 138 30.26 31.82 28.42
C SER A 138 30.75 31.55 26.99
N GLY A 139 30.21 32.34 26.05
CA GLY A 139 30.76 32.60 24.71
C GLY A 139 29.75 32.65 23.54
N ARG A 140 28.72 33.51 23.59
CA ARG A 140 28.49 34.70 22.72
C ARG A 140 28.68 34.49 21.20
N ILE A 141 27.58 34.36 20.43
CA ILE A 141 26.99 35.35 19.51
C ILE A 141 27.94 36.36 18.84
N ASN A 142 27.92 36.39 17.50
CA ASN A 142 27.82 37.66 16.78
C ASN A 142 27.06 37.49 15.45
N SER A 143 26.06 38.34 15.28
CA SER A 143 25.22 38.60 14.11
C SER A 143 25.77 39.85 13.42
N THR A 144 25.76 39.91 12.09
CA THR A 144 25.62 41.20 11.37
C THR A 144 24.91 41.01 10.04
N LEU A 145 23.69 41.55 9.99
CA LEU A 145 22.88 41.92 8.82
C LEU A 145 23.37 43.25 8.24
N VAL A 146 23.33 43.44 6.91
CA VAL A 146 22.98 44.71 6.19
C VAL A 146 22.59 44.32 4.74
N SER A 147 21.33 44.38 4.32
CA SER A 147 20.63 45.44 3.51
C SER A 147 21.32 45.77 2.17
N ASP A 148 20.70 45.99 1.01
CA ASP A 148 19.46 46.68 0.64
C ASP A 148 19.19 46.52 -0.92
N PRO A 149 18.23 47.19 -1.61
CA PRO A 149 17.42 46.61 -2.69
C PRO A 149 17.54 47.39 -4.03
N SER A 150 16.96 46.84 -5.11
CA SER A 150 16.49 47.52 -6.34
C SER A 150 16.15 46.40 -7.33
N ASN A 151 14.91 46.18 -7.74
CA ASN A 151 14.29 47.05 -8.73
C ASN A 151 12.75 46.94 -8.65
N ARG A 152 12.10 48.10 -8.60
CA ARG A 152 10.67 48.33 -8.43
C ARG A 152 10.13 49.00 -9.70
N ALA A 153 8.98 48.49 -10.18
CA ALA A 153 7.96 49.16 -11.01
C ALA A 153 8.39 49.56 -12.44
N SER A 154 7.55 49.70 -13.46
CA SER A 154 6.09 49.86 -13.65
C SER A 154 5.79 49.25 -15.04
N ASP A 155 4.57 48.95 -15.50
CA ASP A 155 3.52 49.88 -15.95
C ASP A 155 2.46 48.99 -16.67
N SER A 156 1.16 49.04 -16.32
CA SER A 156 0.05 49.59 -17.15
C SER A 156 0.23 49.41 -18.67
N GLN A 157 -0.72 49.03 -19.52
CA GLN A 157 -2.16 49.22 -19.63
C GLN A 157 -2.61 48.39 -20.88
N HIS A 158 -3.82 47.82 -20.91
CA HIS A 158 -4.87 48.18 -21.87
C HIS A 158 -4.57 47.84 -23.36
N ASP A 159 -5.25 46.82 -23.91
CA ASP A 159 -6.17 47.03 -25.04
C ASP A 159 -6.99 45.76 -25.32
N SER A 160 -8.31 45.91 -25.30
CA SER A 160 -9.27 44.93 -25.81
C SER A 160 -9.67 45.38 -27.22
N PRO A 161 -9.62 44.54 -28.25
CA PRO A 161 -10.36 44.84 -29.47
C PRO A 161 -11.83 44.42 -29.31
N GLU A 162 -12.70 45.42 -29.24
CA GLU A 162 -14.12 45.31 -29.59
C GLU A 162 -14.28 45.18 -31.12
N SER A 163 -15.43 44.62 -31.54
CA SER A 163 -15.93 44.40 -32.91
C SER A 163 -15.45 43.06 -33.50
N GLU A 164 -16.31 42.15 -33.94
CA GLU A 164 -17.38 42.38 -34.92
C GLU A 164 -18.67 41.59 -34.58
N GLU A 165 -19.76 42.35 -34.59
CA GLU A 165 -21.15 41.92 -34.59
C GLU A 165 -21.48 41.31 -35.96
N GLU A 166 -21.35 39.98 -36.11
CA GLU A 166 -21.77 39.31 -37.35
C GLU A 166 -23.25 38.89 -37.24
N GLY A 167 -24.07 39.66 -37.93
CA GLY A 167 -25.53 39.57 -37.93
C GLY A 167 -26.06 38.24 -38.45
N ILE A 168 -27.08 37.74 -37.76
CA ILE A 168 -27.98 36.68 -38.21
C ILE A 168 -28.80 37.23 -39.39
N HIS A 169 -28.51 36.79 -40.61
CA HIS A 169 -29.43 36.95 -41.73
C HIS A 169 -30.52 35.86 -41.65
N LEU A 170 -31.77 36.32 -41.53
CA LEU A 170 -33.02 35.57 -41.64
C LEU A 170 -33.12 34.73 -42.93
#